data_AF-A0AAN9V9G2-F1
#
_entry.id   AF-A0AAN9V9G2-F1
#
_cell.length_a   1.000
_cell.length_b   1.000
_cell.length_c   1.000
_cell.angle_alpha   90.00
_cell.angle_beta   90.00
_cell.angle_gamma   90.00
#
_symmetry.space_group_name_H-M   'P 1'
#
loop_
_entity.id
_entity.type
_entity.pdbx_description
1 polymer ?
#
loop_
_entity_poly.entity_id
_entity_poly.type
_entity_poly.pdbx_seq_one_letter_code
_entity_poly.pdbx_strand_id
1 'polypeptide(L)'
;MTAPILLPLLHERRTATSKTKKTTTTAMTTPLSAVVVGAGPGGITVLGNLLEHLPRTTTAVASAAAAAATATTQKKLLWVDPQFRGGRINARYREVPSNTKVELFNKFAHEVSAFRDVIERSPKPNAVTALEGLPQDKGCPLSYAADLCLMLTEGLRKHPDVETRQSQVTAATLDKRTNIWDVKLKDGEPVLASRLILCTGSSPISKPLPILERLRLASLQEIHLDTALAPSVLARTLDPSAASPSPTVAVVGASHSAILVLMNLVELARTSHPRLRIKWFTRNRLRYAEYMDGWILRDNTGLKGQAAEWARQNLDFDDGNSDDGGDAAFAERSPVRDLVTRVWTAGGREDQAYRAELPGCTHIVQAVGYENHPLPQLHVIGPHDGAAKPLDVEFDHETGRFFERSSRPGSASTAAAAGAVAAAKEKREYVPGIFGAGIAFPERVVDPHGNVEYAVGFWKFMRYVSRVAPGWLD
;
A
#
# COMPACT_ATOMS: atom_id res chain seq x y z
N MET A 1 56.56 41.65 19.69
CA MET A 1 57.29 42.72 20.40
C MET A 1 56.65 44.01 19.93
N THR A 2 55.90 44.80 20.68
CA THR A 2 55.95 45.24 22.09
C THR A 2 54.55 45.77 22.48
N ALA A 3 54.16 45.64 23.75
CA ALA A 3 52.93 46.18 24.34
C ALA A 3 53.05 47.69 24.66
N PRO A 4 51.92 48.39 24.95
CA PRO A 4 51.66 48.90 26.31
C PRO A 4 50.17 48.73 26.74
N ILE A 5 49.82 48.32 27.98
CA ILE A 5 49.70 49.03 29.30
C ILE A 5 48.33 49.75 29.55
N LEU A 6 47.56 49.16 30.50
CA LEU A 6 46.61 49.64 31.55
C LEU A 6 45.65 50.86 31.31
N LEU A 7 44.49 51.07 31.98
CA LEU A 7 43.96 50.82 33.35
C LEU A 7 42.38 50.93 33.29
N PRO A 8 41.57 50.94 34.40
CA PRO A 8 40.36 50.13 34.61
C PRO A 8 39.07 50.97 34.73
N LEU A 9 37.89 50.34 34.91
CA LEU A 9 36.74 50.98 35.54
C LEU A 9 35.93 50.01 36.40
N LEU A 10 35.69 50.45 37.64
CA LEU A 10 34.90 49.87 38.70
C LEU A 10 33.47 50.46 38.70
N HIS A 11 32.58 49.77 39.44
CA HIS A 11 31.21 50.14 39.87
C HIS A 11 30.11 49.91 38.80
N GLU A 12 28.98 49.26 39.09
CA GLU A 12 28.14 49.43 40.29
C GLU A 12 27.18 48.23 40.51
N ARG A 13 26.87 47.94 41.77
CA ARG A 13 25.82 47.00 42.20
C ARG A 13 24.44 47.58 41.89
N ARG A 14 23.49 46.75 41.43
CA ARG A 14 22.06 46.86 41.78
C ARG A 14 21.36 45.50 41.67
N THR A 15 20.97 44.97 42.83
CA THR A 15 19.98 43.91 43.02
C THR A 15 18.57 44.48 42.83
N ALA A 16 17.73 43.84 42.01
CA ALA A 16 16.28 43.85 42.18
C ALA A 16 15.63 42.69 41.42
N THR A 17 15.04 41.79 42.21
CA THR A 17 14.12 40.72 41.83
C THR A 17 12.88 41.24 41.08
N SER A 18 12.49 40.58 40.00
CA SER A 18 11.07 40.49 39.60
C SER A 18 10.82 39.14 38.94
N LYS A 19 10.03 38.31 39.64
CA LYS A 19 9.46 37.06 39.15
C LYS A 19 8.34 37.39 38.18
N THR A 20 8.56 37.20 36.88
CA THR A 20 7.46 37.04 35.92
C THR A 20 7.22 35.55 35.69
N LYS A 21 6.24 35.02 36.42
CA LYS A 21 5.57 33.75 36.11
C LYS A 21 5.02 33.87 34.68
N LYS A 22 5.73 33.31 33.69
CA LYS A 22 5.11 32.99 32.40
C LYS A 22 4.14 31.84 32.64
N THR A 23 2.91 32.18 33.02
CA THR A 23 1.76 31.31 32.77
C THR A 23 1.57 31.29 31.26
N THR A 24 2.24 30.32 30.61
CA THR A 24 1.94 29.95 29.24
C THR A 24 0.59 29.26 29.29
N THR A 25 -0.48 30.03 29.09
CA THR A 25 -1.81 29.48 28.87
C THR A 25 -1.79 28.82 27.49
N THR A 26 -1.46 27.53 27.45
CA THR A 26 -1.60 26.72 26.24
C THR A 26 -3.08 26.73 25.89
N ALA A 27 -3.47 27.50 24.87
CA ALA A 27 -4.82 27.46 24.34
C ALA A 27 -5.12 25.99 23.98
N MET A 28 -6.13 25.40 24.60
CA MET A 28 -6.53 24.02 24.32
C MET A 28 -6.97 23.97 22.85
N THR A 29 -6.13 23.42 21.99
CA THR A 29 -6.46 23.17 20.59
C THR A 29 -7.52 22.07 20.56
N THR A 30 -8.72 22.41 20.08
CA THR A 30 -9.79 21.42 19.87
C THR A 30 -9.25 20.29 18.99
N PRO A 31 -9.36 19.02 19.41
CA PRO A 31 -8.88 17.89 18.60
C PRO A 31 -9.58 17.82 17.25
N LEU A 32 -8.83 17.42 16.23
CA LEU A 32 -9.38 17.08 14.91
C LEU A 32 -10.34 15.90 15.02
N SER A 33 -11.31 15.81 14.11
CA SER A 33 -12.20 14.64 14.03
C SER A 33 -11.43 13.38 13.63
N ALA A 34 -10.47 13.51 12.71
CA ALA A 34 -9.60 12.41 12.30
C ALA A 34 -8.29 12.87 11.64
N VAL A 35 -7.26 12.04 11.76
CA VAL A 35 -6.06 12.03 10.92
C VAL A 35 -6.11 10.82 10.00
N VAL A 36 -6.01 11.04 8.69
CA VAL A 36 -5.89 9.98 7.67
C VAL A 36 -4.45 9.91 7.19
N VAL A 37 -3.81 8.75 7.30
CA VAL A 37 -2.42 8.52 6.93
C VAL A 37 -2.32 7.79 5.59
N GLY A 38 -1.73 8.44 4.60
CA GLY A 38 -1.51 7.92 3.25
C GLY A 38 -2.51 8.47 2.23
N ALA A 39 -2.02 8.82 1.04
CA ALA A 39 -2.81 9.32 -0.09
C ALA A 39 -2.76 8.38 -1.31
N GLY A 40 -2.57 7.09 -1.06
CA GLY A 40 -2.87 6.04 -2.04
C GLY A 40 -4.38 5.77 -2.16
N PRO A 41 -4.79 4.78 -2.98
CA PRO A 41 -6.21 4.47 -3.19
C PRO A 41 -7.00 4.24 -1.89
N GLY A 42 -6.43 3.54 -0.91
CA GLY A 42 -7.06 3.32 0.40
C GLY A 42 -7.30 4.61 1.19
N GLY A 43 -6.32 5.52 1.20
CA GLY A 43 -6.44 6.82 1.87
C GLY A 43 -7.45 7.75 1.20
N ILE A 44 -7.44 7.80 -0.13
CA ILE A 44 -8.45 8.53 -0.93
C ILE A 44 -9.86 8.01 -0.60
N THR A 45 -10.03 6.68 -0.56
CA THR A 45 -11.28 6.01 -0.21
C THR A 45 -11.78 6.42 1.18
N VAL A 46 -10.90 6.33 2.19
CA VAL A 46 -11.23 6.72 3.58
C VAL A 46 -11.63 8.17 3.63
N LEU A 47 -10.87 9.07 3.02
CA LEU A 47 -11.17 10.50 3.07
C LEU A 47 -12.54 10.80 2.44
N GLY A 48 -12.85 10.20 1.29
CA GLY A 48 -14.15 10.33 0.64
C GLY A 48 -15.31 9.87 1.52
N ASN A 49 -15.18 8.71 2.18
CA ASN A 49 -16.23 8.19 3.07
C ASN A 49 -16.37 9.00 4.37
N LEU A 50 -15.26 9.47 4.96
CA LEU A 50 -15.34 10.34 6.14
C LEU A 50 -16.07 11.65 5.84
N LEU A 51 -15.87 12.21 4.65
CA LEU A 51 -16.57 13.42 4.19
C LEU A 51 -18.07 13.19 3.95
N GLU A 52 -18.50 11.97 3.65
CA GLU A 52 -19.92 11.61 3.48
C GLU A 52 -20.65 11.61 4.83
N HIS A 53 -19.98 11.16 5.90
CA HIS A 53 -20.61 10.88 7.18
C HIS A 53 -20.32 11.93 8.27
N LEU A 54 -19.26 12.72 8.14
CA LEU A 54 -19.04 13.84 9.05
C LEU A 54 -20.04 14.97 8.78
N PRO A 55 -20.62 15.61 9.81
CA PRO A 55 -21.49 16.75 9.62
C PRO A 55 -20.77 17.82 8.78
N ARG A 56 -21.36 18.29 7.69
CA ARG A 56 -20.73 19.33 6.85
C ARG A 56 -20.48 20.59 7.68
N THR A 57 -19.36 21.28 7.48
CA THR A 57 -19.29 22.68 7.91
C THR A 57 -20.33 23.46 7.11
N THR A 58 -21.40 23.89 7.76
CA THR A 58 -22.45 24.69 7.14
C THR A 58 -21.86 25.98 6.57
N THR A 59 -21.73 26.05 5.26
CA THR A 59 -21.57 27.32 4.51
C THR A 59 -22.87 27.71 3.79
N ALA A 60 -24.03 27.18 4.19
CA ALA A 60 -25.31 27.49 3.58
C ALA A 60 -26.28 28.16 4.57
N VAL A 61 -26.63 29.41 4.24
CA VAL A 61 -27.86 30.16 4.60
C VAL A 61 -28.07 30.67 6.03
N ALA A 62 -27.01 31.03 6.76
CA ALA A 62 -27.14 32.07 7.80
C ALA A 62 -26.71 33.41 7.21
N SER A 63 -27.49 34.47 7.43
CA SER A 63 -27.20 35.81 6.91
C SER A 63 -25.72 36.18 7.13
N ALA A 64 -25.11 36.77 6.10
CA ALA A 64 -23.67 37.06 6.03
C ALA A 64 -23.11 37.87 7.22
N ALA A 65 -23.98 38.48 8.04
CA ALA A 65 -23.61 39.25 9.22
C ALA A 65 -23.43 38.42 10.50
N ALA A 66 -24.09 37.25 10.65
CA ALA A 66 -24.03 36.45 11.88
C ALA A 66 -22.90 35.41 11.88
N ALA A 67 -22.54 34.87 10.71
CA ALA A 67 -21.47 33.88 10.57
C ALA A 67 -20.05 34.47 10.69
N ALA A 68 -19.90 35.78 10.46
CA ALA A 68 -18.60 36.44 10.40
C ALA A 68 -17.96 36.73 11.77
N ALA A 69 -18.71 36.64 12.89
CA ALA A 69 -18.21 37.08 14.19
C ALA A 69 -17.53 35.98 15.04
N THR A 70 -17.70 34.68 14.72
CA THR A 70 -17.12 33.61 15.58
C THR A 70 -16.79 32.28 14.90
N ALA A 71 -16.98 32.13 13.58
CA ALA A 71 -16.66 30.87 12.90
C ALA A 71 -15.18 30.87 12.47
N THR A 72 -14.30 30.47 13.37
CA THR A 72 -13.03 29.89 12.92
C THR A 72 -13.41 28.56 12.26
N THR A 73 -13.43 28.51 10.92
CA THR A 73 -13.73 27.27 10.16
C THR A 73 -12.61 26.27 10.42
N GLN A 74 -12.68 25.57 11.54
CA GLN A 74 -11.69 24.58 11.91
C GLN A 74 -11.87 23.38 10.99
N LYS A 75 -10.83 23.11 10.19
CA LYS A 75 -10.77 21.90 9.35
C LYS A 75 -10.90 20.67 10.25
N LYS A 76 -11.77 19.73 9.86
CA LYS A 76 -12.11 18.56 10.69
C LYS A 76 -11.15 17.40 10.46
N LEU A 77 -10.62 17.29 9.26
CA LEU A 77 -9.80 16.18 8.81
C LEU A 77 -8.40 16.67 8.50
N LEU A 78 -7.39 15.99 9.04
CA LEU A 78 -6.02 16.12 8.57
C LEU A 78 -5.67 14.90 7.72
N TRP A 79 -5.29 15.14 6.47
CA TRP A 79 -4.75 14.13 5.57
C TRP A 79 -3.24 14.28 5.47
N VAL A 80 -2.50 13.21 5.76
CA VAL A 80 -1.03 13.22 5.80
C VAL A 80 -0.49 12.23 4.78
N ASP A 81 0.32 12.68 3.84
CA ASP A 81 1.03 11.80 2.91
C ASP A 81 2.38 12.42 2.52
N PRO A 82 3.44 11.62 2.32
CA PRO A 82 4.76 12.18 1.99
C PRO A 82 4.81 12.88 0.62
N GLN A 83 3.89 12.59 -0.29
CA GLN A 83 3.99 13.03 -1.69
C GLN A 83 2.68 13.57 -2.29
N PHE A 84 1.51 13.10 -1.85
CA PHE A 84 0.21 13.35 -2.46
C PHE A 84 0.16 13.01 -3.95
N ARG A 85 0.74 11.86 -4.33
CA ARG A 85 0.84 11.43 -5.73
C ARG A 85 0.06 10.16 -6.06
N GLY A 86 -1.01 9.83 -5.33
CA GLY A 86 -1.81 8.63 -5.62
C GLY A 86 -1.13 7.30 -5.24
N GLY A 87 -0.14 7.35 -4.36
CA GLY A 87 0.60 6.19 -3.87
C GLY A 87 1.42 5.45 -4.94
N ARG A 88 1.71 4.17 -4.67
CA ARG A 88 2.60 3.34 -5.50
C ARG A 88 2.05 3.05 -6.90
N ILE A 89 0.72 3.07 -7.09
CA ILE A 89 0.09 2.89 -8.40
C ILE A 89 0.64 3.90 -9.42
N ASN A 90 0.67 5.19 -9.04
CA ASN A 90 1.22 6.24 -9.90
C ASN A 90 2.76 6.21 -9.95
N ALA A 91 3.40 5.92 -8.82
CA ALA A 91 4.86 6.01 -8.74
C ALA A 91 5.58 4.87 -9.49
N ARG A 92 4.97 3.69 -9.60
CA ARG A 92 5.65 2.46 -10.07
C ARG A 92 4.87 1.63 -11.08
N TYR A 93 3.53 1.71 -11.12
CA TYR A 93 2.71 0.74 -11.86
C TYR A 93 1.97 1.30 -13.06
N ARG A 94 2.33 2.49 -13.56
CA ARG A 94 1.62 3.10 -14.71
C ARG A 94 1.56 2.22 -15.96
N GLU A 95 2.62 1.48 -16.25
CA GLU A 95 2.72 0.60 -17.43
C GLU A 95 2.10 -0.79 -17.21
N VAL A 96 1.68 -1.10 -15.97
CA VAL A 96 1.13 -2.42 -15.63
C VAL A 96 -0.30 -2.53 -16.14
N PRO A 97 -0.68 -3.60 -16.87
CA PRO A 97 -2.07 -3.84 -17.23
C PRO A 97 -2.89 -4.23 -15.99
N SER A 98 -4.05 -3.61 -15.82
CA SER A 98 -4.93 -3.89 -14.69
C SER A 98 -5.58 -5.26 -14.81
N ASN A 99 -5.69 -5.95 -13.68
CA ASN A 99 -6.60 -7.08 -13.50
C ASN A 99 -8.02 -6.64 -13.09
N THR A 100 -8.20 -5.34 -12.84
CA THR A 100 -9.47 -4.69 -12.51
C THR A 100 -10.10 -4.17 -13.79
N LYS A 101 -11.39 -4.46 -14.01
CA LYS A 101 -12.15 -3.95 -15.16
C LYS A 101 -12.35 -2.44 -15.06
N VAL A 102 -12.36 -1.76 -16.20
CA VAL A 102 -12.54 -0.30 -16.28
C VAL A 102 -13.82 0.16 -15.56
N GLU A 103 -14.93 -0.58 -15.69
CA GLU A 103 -16.19 -0.24 -15.01
C GLU A 103 -16.05 -0.08 -13.49
N LEU A 104 -15.11 -0.81 -12.86
CA LEU A 104 -14.90 -0.79 -11.42
C LEU A 104 -14.13 0.46 -10.98
N PHE A 105 -13.29 1.03 -11.84
CA PHE A 105 -12.68 2.34 -11.60
C PHE A 105 -13.73 3.45 -11.74
N ASN A 106 -14.66 3.34 -12.69
CA ASN A 106 -15.76 4.28 -12.84
C ASN A 106 -16.73 4.22 -11.65
N LYS A 107 -17.09 3.03 -11.16
CA LYS A 107 -17.89 2.87 -9.93
C LYS A 107 -17.17 3.49 -8.72
N PHE A 108 -15.88 3.21 -8.56
CA PHE A 108 -15.05 3.83 -7.51
C PHE A 108 -15.11 5.37 -7.54
N ALA A 109 -14.99 5.97 -8.73
CA ALA A 109 -14.96 7.42 -8.87
C ALA A 109 -16.30 8.10 -8.51
N HIS A 110 -17.42 7.39 -8.63
CA HIS A 110 -18.75 7.97 -8.46
C HIS A 110 -19.44 7.64 -7.13
N GLU A 111 -18.83 6.81 -6.27
CA GLU A 111 -19.51 6.28 -5.09
C GLU A 111 -19.88 7.34 -4.05
N VAL A 112 -18.95 8.22 -3.71
CA VAL A 112 -19.12 9.22 -2.63
C VAL A 112 -19.29 10.63 -3.19
N SER A 113 -20.05 11.48 -2.50
CA SER A 113 -20.41 12.81 -2.99
C SER A 113 -19.19 13.68 -3.24
N ALA A 114 -18.20 13.61 -2.34
CA ALA A 114 -16.96 14.38 -2.47
C ALA A 114 -16.21 14.06 -3.78
N PHE A 115 -16.28 12.83 -4.30
CA PHE A 115 -15.64 12.49 -5.56
C PHE A 115 -16.45 13.00 -6.75
N ARG A 116 -17.78 12.88 -6.70
CA ARG A 116 -18.67 13.44 -7.72
C ARG A 116 -18.48 14.96 -7.85
N ASP A 117 -18.39 15.67 -6.73
CA ASP A 117 -18.12 17.11 -6.72
C ASP A 117 -16.79 17.47 -7.39
N VAL A 118 -15.74 16.67 -7.18
CA VAL A 118 -14.43 16.84 -7.85
C VAL A 118 -14.57 16.61 -9.35
N ILE A 119 -15.29 15.58 -9.76
CA ILE A 119 -15.52 15.25 -11.18
C ILE A 119 -16.28 16.38 -11.87
N GLU A 120 -17.37 16.86 -11.27
CA GLU A 120 -18.21 17.94 -11.81
C GLU A 120 -17.44 19.25 -11.99
N ARG A 121 -16.53 19.57 -11.07
CA ARG A 121 -15.71 20.79 -11.12
C ARG A 121 -14.46 20.67 -12.01
N SER A 122 -14.11 19.46 -12.44
CA SER A 122 -12.91 19.22 -13.24
C SER A 122 -13.17 19.49 -14.72
N PRO A 123 -12.35 20.34 -15.39
CA PRO A 123 -12.49 20.56 -16.84
C PRO A 123 -12.43 19.26 -17.63
N LYS A 124 -13.20 19.16 -18.71
CA LYS A 124 -13.16 18.01 -19.62
C LYS A 124 -12.26 18.31 -20.83
N PRO A 125 -11.49 17.33 -21.35
CA PRO A 125 -11.38 15.95 -20.87
C PRO A 125 -10.58 15.85 -19.57
N ASN A 126 -10.95 14.90 -18.72
CA ASN A 126 -10.29 14.54 -17.46
C ASN A 126 -10.14 13.01 -17.31
N ALA A 127 -9.55 12.58 -16.18
CA ALA A 127 -9.26 11.16 -15.92
C ALA A 127 -10.49 10.25 -15.96
N VAL A 128 -11.66 10.72 -15.52
CA VAL A 128 -12.90 9.94 -15.57
C VAL A 128 -13.40 9.83 -17.01
N THR A 129 -13.46 10.93 -17.76
CA THR A 129 -13.86 10.85 -19.18
C THR A 129 -12.93 9.99 -20.01
N ALA A 130 -11.64 9.92 -19.65
CA ALA A 130 -10.68 9.02 -20.28
C ALA A 130 -10.98 7.54 -19.98
N LEU A 131 -11.38 7.20 -18.73
CA LEU A 131 -11.83 5.86 -18.36
C LEU A 131 -13.16 5.48 -19.01
N GLU A 132 -14.11 6.42 -19.12
CA GLU A 132 -15.40 6.22 -19.78
C GLU A 132 -15.25 5.89 -21.27
N GLY A 133 -14.21 6.43 -21.93
CA GLY A 133 -13.89 6.16 -23.33
C GLY A 133 -13.28 4.78 -23.61
N LEU A 134 -12.97 3.97 -22.58
CA LEU A 134 -12.37 2.64 -22.74
C LEU A 134 -13.42 1.51 -22.71
N PRO A 135 -13.09 0.29 -23.19
CA PRO A 135 -13.94 -0.89 -23.03
C PRO A 135 -14.18 -1.23 -21.55
N GLN A 136 -15.43 -1.12 -21.11
CA GLN A 136 -15.80 -1.18 -19.68
C GLN A 136 -15.62 -2.57 -19.06
N ASP A 137 -15.70 -3.63 -19.87
CA ASP A 137 -15.59 -5.03 -19.46
C ASP A 137 -14.15 -5.57 -19.44
N LYS A 138 -13.17 -4.76 -19.87
CA LYS A 138 -11.75 -5.11 -19.98
C LYS A 138 -10.91 -4.38 -18.92
N GLY A 139 -9.69 -4.85 -18.72
CA GLY A 139 -8.66 -4.09 -18.01
C GLY A 139 -8.06 -2.98 -18.88
N CYS A 140 -7.28 -2.10 -18.27
CA CYS A 140 -6.56 -1.01 -18.93
C CYS A 140 -5.16 -0.85 -18.30
N PRO A 141 -4.23 -0.10 -18.92
CA PRO A 141 -3.02 0.31 -18.22
C PRO A 141 -3.38 1.04 -16.90
N LEU A 142 -2.67 0.73 -15.82
CA LEU A 142 -2.90 1.36 -14.52
C LEU A 142 -2.56 2.85 -14.49
N SER A 143 -1.98 3.41 -15.56
CA SER A 143 -1.88 4.85 -15.76
C SER A 143 -3.22 5.58 -15.65
N TYR A 144 -4.31 4.99 -16.16
CA TYR A 144 -5.64 5.60 -16.06
C TYR A 144 -6.14 5.66 -14.60
N ALA A 145 -5.92 4.60 -13.83
CA ALA A 145 -6.23 4.57 -12.39
C ALA A 145 -5.32 5.52 -11.60
N ALA A 146 -4.05 5.68 -12.01
CA ALA A 146 -3.13 6.65 -11.45
C ALA A 146 -3.60 8.09 -11.69
N ASP A 147 -4.04 8.40 -12.91
CA ASP A 147 -4.58 9.73 -13.27
C ASP A 147 -5.87 10.03 -12.50
N LEU A 148 -6.74 9.03 -12.31
CA LEU A 148 -7.92 9.14 -11.46
C LEU A 148 -7.53 9.48 -10.01
N CYS A 149 -6.57 8.76 -9.43
CA CYS A 149 -6.07 9.06 -8.08
C CYS A 149 -5.51 10.48 -7.96
N LEU A 150 -4.74 10.94 -8.95
CA LEU A 150 -4.17 12.28 -8.96
C LEU A 150 -5.26 13.36 -9.03
N MET A 151 -6.24 13.18 -9.91
CA MET A 151 -7.37 14.08 -10.05
C MET A 151 -8.19 14.18 -8.75
N LEU A 152 -8.54 13.04 -8.16
CA LEU A 152 -9.28 13.00 -6.89
C LEU A 152 -8.47 13.60 -5.74
N THR A 153 -7.16 13.31 -5.67
CA THR A 153 -6.28 13.89 -4.66
C THR A 153 -6.27 15.41 -4.75
N GLU A 154 -6.08 15.97 -5.94
CA GLU A 154 -6.04 17.42 -6.15
C GLU A 154 -7.37 18.11 -5.82
N GLY A 155 -8.50 17.47 -6.15
CA GLY A 155 -9.81 17.95 -5.79
C GLY A 155 -10.08 17.93 -4.28
N LEU A 156 -9.77 16.80 -3.62
CA LEU A 156 -9.98 16.63 -2.18
C LEU A 156 -9.09 17.55 -1.33
N ARG A 157 -7.89 17.89 -1.80
CA ARG A 157 -7.01 18.88 -1.15
C ARG A 157 -7.64 20.28 -1.05
N LYS A 158 -8.60 20.59 -1.93
CA LYS A 158 -9.33 21.86 -1.96
C LYS A 158 -10.62 21.82 -1.14
N HIS A 159 -10.98 20.67 -0.57
CA HIS A 159 -12.19 20.53 0.23
C HIS A 159 -12.09 21.35 1.52
N PRO A 160 -13.13 22.13 1.92
CA PRO A 160 -13.06 23.04 3.07
C PRO A 160 -12.76 22.32 4.39
N ASP A 161 -13.25 21.10 4.57
CA ASP A 161 -13.04 20.30 5.79
C ASP A 161 -11.70 19.54 5.83
N VAL A 162 -10.89 19.61 4.76
CA VAL A 162 -9.63 18.84 4.64
C VAL A 162 -8.42 19.76 4.77
N GLU A 163 -7.59 19.49 5.76
CA GLU A 163 -6.22 19.99 5.85
C GLU A 163 -5.27 18.94 5.30
N THR A 164 -4.24 19.36 4.57
CA THR A 164 -3.21 18.43 4.07
C THR A 164 -1.85 18.80 4.60
N ARG A 165 -1.09 17.80 5.06
CA ARG A 165 0.32 17.96 5.44
C ARG A 165 1.18 16.99 4.64
N GLN A 166 2.08 17.54 3.84
CA GLN A 166 3.06 16.72 3.13
C GLN A 166 4.16 16.30 4.11
N SER A 167 3.93 15.21 4.83
CA SER A 167 4.80 14.69 5.88
C SER A 167 4.56 13.20 6.08
N GLN A 168 5.19 12.63 7.10
CA GLN A 168 5.00 11.25 7.53
C GLN A 168 4.57 11.23 9.00
N VAL A 169 3.58 10.41 9.36
CA VAL A 169 3.29 10.14 10.77
C VAL A 169 4.34 9.16 11.30
N THR A 170 5.04 9.55 12.37
CA THR A 170 6.16 8.77 12.93
C THR A 170 5.79 8.07 14.23
N ALA A 171 4.91 8.67 15.02
CA ALA A 171 4.39 8.10 16.25
C ALA A 171 2.97 8.61 16.53
N ALA A 172 2.21 7.86 17.31
CA ALA A 172 0.94 8.31 17.86
C ALA A 172 0.73 7.75 19.27
N THR A 173 0.26 8.59 20.19
CA THR A 173 0.01 8.21 21.58
C THR A 173 -1.45 8.41 21.92
N LEU A 174 -2.14 7.34 22.33
CA LEU A 174 -3.52 7.40 22.82
C LEU A 174 -3.53 7.73 24.32
N ASP A 175 -4.29 8.73 24.73
CA ASP A 175 -4.66 8.94 26.13
C ASP A 175 -6.02 8.28 26.42
N LYS A 176 -6.03 7.14 27.13
CA LYS A 176 -7.28 6.41 27.46
C LYS A 176 -8.22 7.19 28.39
N ARG A 177 -7.78 8.29 29.01
CA ARG A 177 -8.65 9.14 29.85
C ARG A 177 -9.54 10.05 29.03
N THR A 178 -9.05 10.47 27.86
CA THR A 178 -9.74 11.40 26.96
C THR A 178 -10.16 10.77 25.64
N ASN A 179 -9.63 9.58 25.32
CA ASN A 179 -9.71 8.92 24.02
C ASN A 179 -9.20 9.79 22.86
N ILE A 180 -8.21 10.64 23.14
CA ILE A 180 -7.57 11.50 22.14
C ILE A 180 -6.19 10.95 21.81
N TRP A 181 -5.87 10.98 20.51
CA TRP A 181 -4.57 10.68 19.95
C TRP A 181 -3.74 11.94 19.83
N ASP A 182 -2.53 11.92 20.38
CA ASP A 182 -1.43 12.84 20.04
C ASP A 182 -0.64 12.23 18.89
N VAL A 183 -0.71 12.85 17.70
CA VAL A 183 -0.14 12.33 16.46
C VAL A 183 1.08 13.15 16.06
N LYS A 184 2.24 12.51 16.07
CA LYS A 184 3.52 13.12 15.75
C LYS A 184 3.84 13.02 14.26
N LEU A 185 4.02 14.17 13.64
CA LEU A 185 4.53 14.28 12.27
C LEU A 185 6.07 14.28 12.27
N LYS A 186 6.66 13.84 11.16
CA LYS A 186 8.11 13.91 10.95
C LYS A 186 8.58 15.37 10.94
N ASP A 187 7.83 16.20 10.24
CA ASP A 187 8.13 17.61 9.98
C ASP A 187 6.90 18.44 10.37
N GLY A 188 6.86 18.91 11.62
CA GLY A 188 5.78 19.77 12.13
C GLY A 188 5.42 19.52 13.59
N GLU A 189 4.56 20.39 14.12
CA GLU A 189 4.01 20.23 15.47
C GLU A 189 3.06 19.02 15.53
N PRO A 190 3.02 18.32 16.67
CA PRO A 190 2.02 17.27 16.89
C PRO A 190 0.60 17.81 16.80
N VAL A 191 -0.33 16.96 16.39
CA VAL A 191 -1.75 17.29 16.32
C VAL A 191 -2.56 16.36 17.21
N LEU A 192 -3.59 16.92 17.84
CA LEU A 192 -4.56 16.13 18.60
C LEU A 192 -5.71 15.70 17.68
N ALA A 193 -6.13 14.44 17.77
CA ALA A 193 -7.22 13.91 16.99
C ALA A 193 -8.04 12.86 17.74
N SER A 194 -9.35 12.81 17.47
CA SER A 194 -10.23 11.77 18.02
C SER A 194 -9.99 10.42 17.33
N ARG A 195 -9.49 10.44 16.09
CA ARG A 195 -9.30 9.24 15.26
C ARG A 195 -8.00 9.27 14.48
N LEU A 196 -7.38 8.11 14.34
CA LEU A 196 -6.21 7.84 13.52
C LEU A 196 -6.54 6.70 12.55
N ILE A 197 -6.62 7.02 11.25
CA ILE A 197 -6.91 6.03 10.21
C ILE A 197 -5.65 5.77 9.39
N LEU A 198 -5.19 4.52 9.40
CA LEU A 198 -3.94 4.07 8.81
C LEU A 198 -4.20 3.46 7.42
N CYS A 199 -3.73 4.14 6.38
CA CYS A 199 -3.72 3.65 5.00
C CYS A 199 -2.29 3.60 4.47
N THR A 200 -1.39 2.97 5.25
CA THR A 200 0.07 3.03 5.09
C THR A 200 0.58 2.43 3.78
N GLY A 201 -0.14 1.45 3.22
CA GLY A 201 0.24 0.79 1.97
C GLY A 201 1.27 -0.32 2.16
N SER A 202 1.72 -0.87 1.04
CA SER A 202 2.60 -2.06 0.99
C SER A 202 3.62 -1.94 -0.14
N SER A 203 4.68 -2.76 -0.09
CA SER A 203 5.73 -2.85 -1.12
C SER A 203 6.05 -4.31 -1.45
N PRO A 204 6.59 -4.62 -2.63
CA PRO A 204 7.18 -5.92 -2.89
C PRO A 204 8.18 -6.28 -1.81
N ILE A 205 8.15 -7.53 -1.37
CA ILE A 205 9.15 -8.06 -0.44
C ILE A 205 10.51 -7.96 -1.12
N SER A 206 11.43 -7.21 -0.50
CA SER A 206 12.81 -7.01 -1.01
C SER A 206 13.84 -7.84 -0.26
N LYS A 207 13.46 -8.54 0.82
CA LYS A 207 14.38 -9.44 1.51
C LYS A 207 14.74 -10.62 0.59
N PRO A 208 16.04 -10.88 0.33
CA PRO A 208 16.47 -12.00 -0.49
C PRO A 208 15.97 -13.35 0.05
N LEU A 209 15.65 -14.29 -0.85
CA LEU A 209 15.37 -15.67 -0.46
C LEU A 209 16.53 -16.25 0.35
N PRO A 210 16.28 -17.01 1.43
CA PRO A 210 17.34 -17.56 2.29
C PRO A 210 18.39 -18.41 1.54
N ILE A 211 18.02 -19.02 0.42
CA ILE A 211 18.96 -19.76 -0.43
C ILE A 211 20.00 -18.85 -1.10
N LEU A 212 19.65 -17.61 -1.47
CA LEU A 212 20.57 -16.67 -2.12
C LEU A 212 21.69 -16.27 -1.18
N GLU A 213 21.38 -16.05 0.10
CA GLU A 213 22.36 -15.78 1.15
C GLU A 213 23.33 -16.95 1.35
N ARG A 214 22.83 -18.20 1.20
CA ARG A 214 23.64 -19.43 1.31
C ARG A 214 24.53 -19.67 0.10
N LEU A 215 24.05 -19.37 -1.11
CA LEU A 215 24.80 -19.59 -2.35
C LEU A 215 25.88 -18.54 -2.60
N ARG A 216 25.75 -17.33 -2.04
CA ARG A 216 26.74 -16.24 -2.15
C ARG A 216 27.19 -15.99 -3.60
N LEU A 217 26.23 -15.92 -4.52
CA LEU A 217 26.50 -15.69 -5.94
C LEU A 217 26.85 -14.21 -6.18
N ALA A 218 28.14 -13.88 -6.08
CA ALA A 218 28.63 -12.51 -6.17
C ALA A 218 28.26 -11.77 -7.48
N SER A 219 28.00 -12.51 -8.56
CA SER A 219 27.64 -11.98 -9.87
C SER A 219 26.13 -11.88 -10.13
N LEU A 220 25.28 -12.41 -9.23
CA LEU A 220 23.83 -12.41 -9.43
C LEU A 220 23.25 -11.06 -8.99
N GLN A 221 22.73 -10.29 -9.93
CA GLN A 221 22.15 -8.98 -9.66
C GLN A 221 20.63 -9.06 -9.43
N GLU A 222 20.14 -8.40 -8.38
CA GLU A 222 18.70 -8.32 -8.15
C GLU A 222 18.07 -7.23 -9.02
N ILE A 223 17.00 -7.58 -9.73
CA ILE A 223 16.09 -6.64 -10.37
C ILE A 223 14.87 -6.55 -9.47
N HIS A 224 14.70 -5.39 -8.83
CA HIS A 224 13.55 -5.13 -7.97
C HIS A 224 12.22 -5.31 -8.74
N LEU A 225 11.20 -5.89 -8.09
CA LEU A 225 9.93 -6.22 -8.76
C LEU A 225 9.28 -5.02 -9.45
N ASP A 226 9.31 -3.83 -8.84
CA ASP A 226 8.77 -2.61 -9.47
C ASP A 226 9.48 -2.27 -10.79
N THR A 227 10.78 -2.53 -10.90
CA THR A 227 11.54 -2.33 -12.15
C THR A 227 11.12 -3.37 -13.19
N ALA A 228 10.97 -4.63 -12.78
CA ALA A 228 10.58 -5.72 -13.68
C ALA A 228 9.14 -5.58 -14.21
N LEU A 229 8.27 -4.88 -13.49
CA LEU A 229 6.90 -4.60 -13.90
C LEU A 229 6.75 -3.37 -14.81
N ALA A 230 7.80 -2.58 -15.02
CA ALA A 230 7.80 -1.41 -15.90
C ALA A 230 8.65 -1.69 -17.15
N PRO A 231 8.05 -2.12 -18.29
CA PRO A 231 8.77 -2.50 -19.50
C PRO A 231 9.81 -1.47 -19.94
N SER A 232 9.45 -0.19 -19.92
CA SER A 232 10.38 0.89 -20.33
C SER A 232 11.63 0.97 -19.44
N VAL A 233 11.49 0.73 -18.14
CA VAL A 233 12.59 0.76 -17.18
C VAL A 233 13.40 -0.53 -17.28
N LEU A 234 12.72 -1.68 -17.32
CA LEU A 234 13.35 -2.99 -17.45
C LEU A 234 14.24 -3.08 -18.69
N ALA A 235 13.79 -2.54 -19.83
CA ALA A 235 14.57 -2.49 -21.06
C ALA A 235 15.91 -1.75 -20.89
N ARG A 236 15.94 -0.67 -20.09
CA ARG A 236 17.18 0.07 -19.79
C ARG A 236 18.04 -0.66 -18.75
N THR A 237 17.42 -1.35 -17.80
CA THR A 237 18.12 -2.13 -16.78
C THR A 237 18.87 -3.31 -17.39
N LEU A 238 18.34 -3.92 -18.44
CA LEU A 238 18.93 -5.07 -19.13
C LEU A 238 19.73 -4.69 -20.38
N ASP A 239 20.39 -3.52 -20.41
CA ASP A 239 21.06 -2.98 -21.60
C ASP A 239 21.86 -4.05 -22.39
N PRO A 240 21.45 -4.39 -23.62
CA PRO A 240 22.08 -5.43 -24.43
C PRO A 240 23.54 -5.16 -24.77
N SER A 241 23.93 -3.87 -24.77
CA SER A 241 25.26 -3.38 -25.14
C SER A 241 26.24 -3.41 -23.95
N ALA A 242 25.73 -3.33 -22.73
CA ALA A 242 26.51 -3.35 -21.51
C ALA A 242 26.71 -4.76 -20.92
N ALA A 243 25.88 -5.73 -21.30
CA ALA A 243 25.87 -7.07 -20.71
C ALA A 243 26.86 -8.05 -21.41
N SER A 244 27.98 -8.31 -20.74
CA SER A 244 28.84 -9.50 -20.94
C SER A 244 29.00 -10.23 -19.60
N PRO A 245 28.50 -11.47 -19.45
CA PRO A 245 27.80 -12.29 -20.44
C PRO A 245 26.37 -11.82 -20.74
N SER A 246 25.71 -12.45 -21.72
CA SER A 246 24.31 -12.17 -22.06
C SER A 246 23.37 -12.34 -20.86
N PRO A 247 22.32 -11.52 -20.73
CA PRO A 247 21.46 -11.57 -19.57
C PRO A 247 20.65 -12.87 -19.53
N THR A 248 20.76 -13.60 -18.42
CA THR A 248 19.88 -14.73 -18.07
C THR A 248 19.18 -14.38 -16.76
N VAL A 249 17.87 -14.15 -16.82
CA VAL A 249 17.07 -13.66 -15.69
C VAL A 249 16.32 -14.81 -15.04
N ALA A 250 16.60 -15.06 -13.75
CA ALA A 250 15.79 -15.92 -12.92
C ALA A 250 14.52 -15.17 -12.48
N VAL A 251 13.33 -15.74 -12.71
CA VAL A 251 12.08 -15.20 -12.18
C VAL A 251 11.52 -16.20 -11.18
N VAL A 252 11.37 -15.79 -9.93
CA VAL A 252 10.84 -16.65 -8.86
C VAL A 252 9.38 -16.30 -8.57
N GLY A 253 8.52 -17.31 -8.67
CA GLY A 253 7.11 -17.23 -8.31
C GLY A 253 6.17 -17.49 -9.48
N ALA A 254 4.88 -17.66 -9.18
CA ALA A 254 3.81 -17.92 -10.14
C ALA A 254 2.57 -17.04 -9.91
N SER A 255 2.77 -15.93 -9.18
CA SER A 255 1.73 -14.93 -8.91
C SER A 255 1.41 -14.11 -10.16
N HIS A 256 0.33 -13.32 -10.12
CA HIS A 256 0.00 -12.39 -11.20
C HIS A 256 1.18 -11.49 -11.59
N SER A 257 1.90 -10.92 -10.62
CA SER A 257 3.10 -10.12 -10.86
C SER A 257 4.23 -10.92 -11.51
N ALA A 258 4.43 -12.20 -11.13
CA ALA A 258 5.44 -13.06 -11.75
C ALA A 258 5.15 -13.28 -13.24
N ILE A 259 3.88 -13.51 -13.59
CA ILE A 259 3.47 -13.70 -14.98
C ILE A 259 3.66 -12.42 -15.79
N LEU A 260 3.32 -11.25 -15.23
CA LEU A 260 3.58 -9.96 -15.89
C LEU A 260 5.08 -9.70 -16.13
N VAL A 261 5.94 -10.09 -15.19
CA VAL A 261 7.41 -10.03 -15.39
C VAL A 261 7.84 -10.94 -16.53
N LEU A 262 7.34 -12.18 -16.60
CA LEU A 262 7.65 -13.11 -17.69
C LEU A 262 7.17 -12.56 -19.04
N MET A 263 5.97 -11.98 -19.10
CA MET A 263 5.44 -11.30 -20.29
C MET A 263 6.40 -10.21 -20.77
N ASN A 264 6.80 -9.32 -19.86
CA ASN A 264 7.71 -8.22 -20.17
C ASN A 264 9.07 -8.72 -20.68
N LEU A 265 9.66 -9.70 -20.00
CA LEU A 265 10.96 -10.26 -20.40
C LEU A 265 10.90 -10.99 -21.75
N VAL A 266 9.84 -11.75 -22.02
CA VAL A 266 9.65 -12.42 -23.31
C VAL A 266 9.49 -11.41 -24.44
N GLU A 267 8.72 -10.33 -24.21
CA GLU A 267 8.56 -9.26 -25.18
C GLU A 267 9.88 -8.55 -25.48
N LEU A 268 10.67 -8.24 -24.44
CA LEU A 268 12.01 -7.68 -24.62
C LEU A 268 12.91 -8.64 -25.40
N ALA A 269 12.89 -9.94 -25.07
CA ALA A 269 13.69 -10.94 -25.75
C ALA A 269 13.34 -11.06 -27.25
N ARG A 270 12.07 -10.85 -27.62
CA ARG A 270 11.61 -10.90 -29.02
C ARG A 270 11.90 -9.63 -29.81
N THR A 271 12.02 -8.47 -29.14
CA THR A 271 12.08 -7.17 -29.82
C THR A 271 13.46 -6.54 -29.78
N SER A 272 14.03 -6.35 -28.59
CA SER A 272 15.18 -5.47 -28.35
C SER A 272 16.36 -6.18 -27.70
N HIS A 273 16.14 -7.35 -27.11
CA HIS A 273 17.11 -8.09 -26.31
C HIS A 273 17.22 -9.56 -26.79
N PRO A 274 17.57 -9.86 -28.06
CA PRO A 274 17.50 -11.22 -28.61
C PRO A 274 18.37 -12.27 -27.90
N ARG A 275 19.38 -11.83 -27.15
CA ARG A 275 20.25 -12.70 -26.33
C ARG A 275 19.72 -12.95 -24.92
N LEU A 276 18.63 -12.29 -24.51
CA LEU A 276 18.01 -12.48 -23.20
C LEU A 276 17.43 -13.90 -23.10
N ARG A 277 17.72 -14.56 -21.98
CA ARG A 277 17.13 -15.85 -21.61
C ARG A 277 16.51 -15.77 -20.23
N ILE A 278 15.53 -16.63 -19.97
CA ILE A 278 14.70 -16.56 -18.78
C ILE A 278 14.67 -17.94 -18.15
N LYS A 279 14.90 -18.03 -16.84
CA LYS A 279 14.64 -19.23 -16.03
C LYS A 279 13.50 -18.95 -15.07
N TRP A 280 12.39 -19.65 -15.23
CA TRP A 280 11.19 -19.47 -14.42
C TRP A 280 11.12 -20.52 -13.32
N PHE A 281 11.35 -20.11 -12.08
CA PHE A 281 11.29 -20.96 -10.90
C PHE A 281 9.89 -20.94 -10.30
N THR A 282 9.20 -22.09 -10.33
CA THR A 282 7.84 -22.21 -9.83
C THR A 282 7.63 -23.48 -9.02
N ARG A 283 6.89 -23.35 -7.92
CA ARG A 283 6.50 -24.45 -7.02
C ARG A 283 5.02 -24.82 -7.09
N ASN A 284 4.23 -24.02 -7.81
CA ASN A 284 2.78 -24.17 -7.88
C ASN A 284 2.34 -24.21 -9.34
N ARG A 285 1.34 -25.04 -9.61
CA ARG A 285 0.58 -24.99 -10.86
C ARG A 285 -0.14 -23.65 -10.97
N LEU A 286 -0.29 -23.14 -12.19
CA LEU A 286 -0.99 -21.88 -12.41
C LEU A 286 -2.45 -22.02 -12.02
N ARG A 287 -2.98 -20.98 -11.39
CA ARG A 287 -4.38 -20.92 -10.95
C ARG A 287 -5.02 -19.70 -11.59
N TYR A 288 -6.21 -19.88 -12.11
CA TYR A 288 -6.96 -18.83 -12.77
C TYR A 288 -8.12 -18.40 -11.90
N ALA A 289 -8.53 -17.14 -12.05
CA ALA A 289 -9.79 -16.70 -11.49
C ALA A 289 -10.95 -17.18 -12.39
N GLU A 290 -12.01 -17.67 -11.78
CA GLU A 290 -13.18 -18.20 -12.48
C GLU A 290 -14.39 -17.35 -12.14
N TYR A 291 -15.04 -16.79 -13.18
CA TYR A 291 -16.22 -15.95 -13.00
C TYR A 291 -17.44 -16.82 -12.77
N MET A 292 -18.04 -16.69 -11.59
CA MET A 292 -19.24 -17.39 -11.16
C MET A 292 -20.44 -16.42 -11.21
N ASP A 293 -21.64 -16.92 -10.89
CA ASP A 293 -22.82 -16.06 -10.78
C ASP A 293 -22.71 -15.11 -9.57
N GLY A 294 -22.39 -13.85 -9.83
CA GLY A 294 -22.28 -12.80 -8.81
C GLY A 294 -20.98 -12.76 -7.99
N TRP A 295 -20.03 -13.68 -8.20
CA TRP A 295 -18.74 -13.70 -7.51
C TRP A 295 -17.62 -14.30 -8.37
N ILE A 296 -16.38 -14.30 -7.87
CA ILE A 296 -15.21 -14.80 -8.58
C ILE A 296 -14.47 -15.80 -7.68
N LEU A 297 -14.30 -17.03 -8.15
CA LEU A 297 -13.44 -18.01 -7.47
C LEU A 297 -11.98 -17.62 -7.69
N ARG A 298 -11.20 -17.63 -6.60
CA ARG A 298 -9.80 -17.19 -6.59
C ARG A 298 -9.65 -15.74 -7.07
N ASP A 299 -10.53 -14.86 -6.58
CA ASP A 299 -10.59 -13.45 -6.97
C ASP A 299 -9.28 -12.71 -6.71
N ASN A 300 -8.59 -12.99 -5.61
CA ASN A 300 -7.34 -12.31 -5.25
C ASN A 300 -6.10 -13.18 -5.49
N THR A 301 -6.27 -14.49 -5.65
CA THR A 301 -5.16 -15.44 -5.79
C THR A 301 -4.99 -15.99 -7.21
N GLY A 302 -6.02 -15.93 -8.06
CA GLY A 302 -6.01 -16.42 -9.42
C GLY A 302 -5.56 -15.39 -10.46
N LEU A 303 -4.95 -15.86 -11.55
CA LEU A 303 -4.60 -15.04 -12.71
C LEU A 303 -5.85 -14.51 -13.41
N LYS A 304 -5.78 -13.27 -13.91
CA LYS A 304 -6.85 -12.55 -14.59
C LYS A 304 -6.36 -11.73 -15.77
N GLY A 305 -7.30 -11.31 -16.63
CA GLY A 305 -7.05 -10.41 -17.75
C GLY A 305 -5.92 -10.89 -18.64
N GLN A 306 -5.10 -9.94 -19.11
CA GLN A 306 -4.02 -10.22 -20.05
C GLN A 306 -2.99 -11.24 -19.51
N ALA A 307 -2.68 -11.22 -18.21
CA ALA A 307 -1.75 -12.19 -17.64
C ALA A 307 -2.31 -13.62 -17.67
N ALA A 308 -3.62 -13.80 -17.43
CA ALA A 308 -4.24 -15.12 -17.54
C ALA A 308 -4.25 -15.62 -18.99
N GLU A 309 -4.66 -14.76 -19.92
CA GLU A 309 -4.70 -15.09 -21.35
C GLU A 309 -3.31 -15.48 -21.87
N TRP A 310 -2.30 -14.66 -21.57
CA TRP A 310 -0.93 -14.92 -21.96
C TRP A 310 -0.38 -16.20 -21.30
N ALA A 311 -0.64 -16.42 -20.01
CA ALA A 311 -0.18 -17.62 -19.33
C ALA A 311 -0.76 -18.91 -19.93
N ARG A 312 -2.05 -18.93 -20.30
CA ARG A 312 -2.65 -20.11 -20.95
C ARG A 312 -2.02 -20.39 -22.31
N GLN A 313 -1.67 -19.34 -23.05
CA GLN A 313 -1.09 -19.47 -24.39
C GLN A 313 0.40 -19.85 -24.35
N ASN A 314 1.12 -19.51 -23.28
CA ASN A 314 2.58 -19.57 -23.26
C ASN A 314 3.16 -20.46 -22.15
N LEU A 315 2.47 -20.66 -21.03
CA LEU A 315 3.03 -21.31 -19.84
C LEU A 315 2.30 -22.56 -19.37
N ASP A 316 0.98 -22.61 -19.53
CA ASP A 316 0.13 -23.63 -18.91
C ASP A 316 -0.08 -24.85 -19.82
N PHE A 317 0.99 -25.61 -19.99
CA PHE A 317 1.01 -26.85 -20.80
C PHE A 317 0.99 -28.12 -19.93
N ASP A 318 0.68 -27.96 -18.65
CA ASP A 318 0.68 -29.02 -17.66
C ASP A 318 -0.55 -29.94 -17.83
N ASP A 319 -0.32 -31.25 -17.85
CA ASP A 319 -1.33 -32.27 -18.13
C ASP A 319 -2.05 -32.80 -16.89
N GLY A 320 -1.70 -32.29 -15.70
CA GLY A 320 -2.35 -32.70 -14.45
C GLY A 320 -1.74 -33.93 -13.76
N ASN A 321 -0.95 -34.72 -14.49
CA ASN A 321 -0.59 -36.09 -14.09
C ASN A 321 0.90 -36.27 -13.77
N SER A 322 1.68 -35.19 -13.85
CA SER A 322 3.14 -35.22 -13.79
C SER A 322 3.69 -34.65 -12.47
N ASP A 323 4.58 -35.43 -11.84
CA ASP A 323 5.25 -35.08 -10.58
C ASP A 323 6.29 -33.94 -10.74
N ASP A 324 6.66 -33.62 -11.98
CA ASP A 324 7.52 -32.49 -12.35
C ASP A 324 6.74 -31.22 -12.73
N GLY A 325 5.41 -31.20 -12.55
CA GLY A 325 4.57 -30.08 -12.93
C GLY A 325 4.38 -29.91 -14.44
N GLY A 326 4.71 -30.93 -15.24
CA GLY A 326 4.52 -30.99 -16.69
C GLY A 326 5.71 -30.46 -17.50
N ASP A 327 6.94 -30.56 -16.95
CA ASP A 327 8.12 -29.89 -17.53
C ASP A 327 8.42 -30.37 -18.93
N ALA A 328 8.25 -31.67 -19.18
CA ALA A 328 8.33 -32.25 -20.52
C ALA A 328 7.30 -31.63 -21.50
N ALA A 329 6.03 -31.52 -21.08
CA ALA A 329 4.98 -30.96 -21.93
C ALA A 329 5.19 -29.47 -22.21
N PHE A 330 5.69 -28.70 -21.23
CA PHE A 330 6.09 -27.32 -21.44
C PHE A 330 7.24 -27.22 -22.45
N ALA A 331 8.29 -28.02 -22.30
CA ALA A 331 9.44 -28.03 -23.20
C ALA A 331 9.07 -28.42 -24.64
N GLU A 332 8.06 -29.27 -24.83
CA GLU A 332 7.61 -29.71 -26.15
C GLU A 332 6.63 -28.72 -26.82
N ARG A 333 5.67 -28.18 -26.06
CA ARG A 333 4.50 -27.48 -26.61
C ARG A 333 4.55 -25.96 -26.47
N SER A 334 5.31 -25.42 -25.52
CA SER A 334 5.27 -23.99 -25.24
C SER A 334 5.80 -23.15 -26.42
N PRO A 335 5.08 -22.09 -26.86
CA PRO A 335 5.57 -21.10 -27.82
C PRO A 335 6.74 -20.24 -27.32
N VAL A 336 7.08 -20.30 -26.04
CA VAL A 336 8.18 -19.55 -25.42
C VAL A 336 9.33 -20.43 -24.94
N ARG A 337 9.30 -21.75 -25.24
CA ARG A 337 10.31 -22.72 -24.79
C ARG A 337 11.75 -22.36 -25.15
N ASP A 338 11.97 -21.67 -26.27
CA ASP A 338 13.32 -21.26 -26.72
C ASP A 338 13.87 -20.05 -25.94
N LEU A 339 13.00 -19.37 -25.19
CA LEU A 339 13.32 -18.17 -24.40
C LEU A 339 13.23 -18.42 -22.90
N VAL A 340 12.27 -19.25 -22.48
CA VAL A 340 11.93 -19.54 -21.08
C VAL A 340 12.19 -21.01 -20.79
N THR A 341 13.11 -21.27 -19.87
CA THR A 341 13.27 -22.58 -19.24
C THR A 341 12.48 -22.60 -17.95
N ARG A 342 11.51 -23.51 -17.83
CA ARG A 342 10.79 -23.72 -16.58
C ARG A 342 11.61 -24.59 -15.64
N VAL A 343 11.67 -24.20 -14.38
CA VAL A 343 12.39 -24.89 -13.31
C VAL A 343 11.38 -25.18 -12.20
N TRP A 344 10.94 -26.43 -12.12
CA TRP A 344 10.00 -26.86 -11.09
C TRP A 344 10.66 -27.05 -9.73
N THR A 345 10.17 -26.35 -8.70
CA THR A 345 10.75 -26.32 -7.35
C THR A 345 9.88 -27.01 -6.28
N ALA A 346 8.76 -27.62 -6.66
CA ALA A 346 7.88 -28.30 -5.71
C ALA A 346 8.46 -29.64 -5.20
N GLY A 347 7.87 -30.16 -4.12
CA GLY A 347 8.21 -31.48 -3.56
C GLY A 347 9.55 -31.52 -2.82
N GLY A 348 9.96 -30.42 -2.18
CA GLY A 348 11.22 -30.35 -1.42
C GLY A 348 12.49 -30.20 -2.27
N ARG A 349 12.35 -30.05 -3.59
CA ARG A 349 13.46 -29.89 -4.55
C ARG A 349 13.98 -28.46 -4.68
N GLU A 350 13.35 -27.50 -4.01
CA GLU A 350 13.62 -26.07 -4.16
C GLU A 350 15.11 -25.71 -3.99
N ASP A 351 15.73 -26.14 -2.88
CA ASP A 351 17.15 -25.90 -2.62
C ASP A 351 18.07 -26.53 -3.68
N GLN A 352 17.73 -27.73 -4.17
CA GLN A 352 18.49 -28.44 -5.19
C GLN A 352 18.40 -27.71 -6.54
N ALA A 353 17.18 -27.34 -6.95
CA ALA A 353 16.94 -26.61 -8.19
C ALA A 353 17.66 -25.27 -8.21
N TYR A 354 17.61 -24.51 -7.10
CA TYR A 354 18.34 -23.26 -7.00
C TYR A 354 19.86 -23.44 -7.08
N ARG A 355 20.42 -24.46 -6.42
CA ARG A 355 21.86 -24.79 -6.50
C ARG A 355 22.30 -25.13 -7.91
N ALA A 356 21.48 -25.88 -8.65
CA ALA A 356 21.79 -26.28 -10.01
C ALA A 356 21.67 -25.13 -11.01
N GLU A 357 20.61 -24.32 -10.90
CA GLU A 357 20.21 -23.44 -11.99
C GLU A 357 20.64 -21.97 -11.82
N LEU A 358 20.67 -21.45 -10.58
CA LEU A 358 21.00 -20.04 -10.33
C LEU A 358 22.45 -19.63 -10.66
N PRO A 359 23.48 -20.49 -10.53
CA PRO A 359 24.83 -20.12 -10.99
C PRO A 359 24.90 -19.74 -12.46
N GLY A 360 23.95 -20.20 -13.29
CA GLY A 360 23.84 -19.81 -14.70
C GLY A 360 23.04 -18.53 -14.96
N CYS A 361 22.53 -17.87 -13.92
CA CYS A 361 21.76 -16.63 -14.03
C CYS A 361 22.64 -15.41 -13.74
N THR A 362 22.43 -14.33 -14.49
CA THR A 362 23.07 -13.04 -14.22
C THR A 362 22.19 -12.13 -13.38
N HIS A 363 20.86 -12.30 -13.46
CA HIS A 363 19.92 -11.51 -12.68
C HIS A 363 18.85 -12.39 -12.04
N ILE A 364 18.19 -11.84 -11.02
CA ILE A 364 17.03 -12.45 -10.37
C ILE A 364 15.93 -11.42 -10.10
N VAL A 365 14.68 -11.80 -10.36
CA VAL A 365 13.46 -11.09 -9.96
C VAL A 365 12.67 -11.96 -8.99
N GLN A 366 12.36 -11.42 -7.81
CA GLN A 366 11.56 -12.09 -6.78
C GLN A 366 10.13 -11.56 -6.82
N ALA A 367 9.17 -12.38 -7.26
CA ALA A 367 7.75 -12.03 -7.33
C ALA A 367 6.93 -12.81 -6.28
N VAL A 368 7.40 -12.73 -5.03
CA VAL A 368 6.98 -13.59 -3.91
C VAL A 368 5.95 -12.97 -2.96
N GLY A 369 5.48 -11.76 -3.26
CA GLY A 369 4.44 -11.09 -2.50
C GLY A 369 4.81 -9.68 -2.09
N TYR A 370 3.94 -9.11 -1.25
CA TYR A 370 4.04 -7.76 -0.74
C TYR A 370 4.06 -7.79 0.79
N GLU A 371 4.78 -6.86 1.39
CA GLU A 371 4.78 -6.61 2.81
C GLU A 371 4.22 -5.21 3.12
N ASN A 372 3.54 -5.12 4.25
CA ASN A 372 2.97 -3.86 4.72
C ASN A 372 4.09 -2.89 5.10
N HIS A 373 3.87 -1.62 4.82
CA HIS A 373 4.72 -0.59 5.38
C HIS A 373 4.61 -0.58 6.91
N PRO A 374 5.71 -0.33 7.63
CA PRO A 374 5.70 -0.22 9.08
C PRO A 374 4.64 0.77 9.56
N LEU A 375 3.99 0.42 10.67
CA LEU A 375 3.13 1.35 11.39
C LEU A 375 3.96 2.48 12.02
N PRO A 376 3.37 3.67 12.25
CA PRO A 376 3.97 4.62 13.19
C PRO A 376 4.12 3.95 14.56
N GLN A 377 5.08 4.42 15.36
CA GLN A 377 5.23 3.93 16.72
C GLN A 377 3.98 4.27 17.54
N LEU A 378 3.24 3.24 17.99
CA LEU A 378 2.02 3.43 18.76
C LEU A 378 2.31 3.32 20.25
N HIS A 379 1.72 4.22 21.02
CA HIS A 379 1.80 4.24 22.48
C HIS A 379 0.43 4.46 23.10
N VAL A 380 0.32 4.10 24.37
CA VAL A 380 -0.88 4.31 25.17
C VAL A 380 -0.52 4.83 26.55
N ILE A 381 -1.30 5.80 27.03
CA ILE A 381 -1.34 6.27 28.42
C ILE A 381 -2.61 5.67 29.03
N GLY A 382 -2.45 4.90 30.10
CA GLY A 382 -3.55 4.23 30.78
C GLY A 382 -4.40 5.19 31.61
N PRO A 383 -5.54 4.71 32.12
CA PRO A 383 -6.46 5.54 32.91
C PRO A 383 -5.89 5.98 34.26
N HIS A 384 -4.89 5.26 34.78
CA HIS A 384 -4.32 5.46 36.13
C HIS A 384 -2.81 5.74 36.12
N ASP A 385 -2.13 5.60 34.98
CA ASP A 385 -0.72 5.93 34.82
C ASP A 385 -0.55 7.13 33.89
N GLY A 386 0.44 7.99 34.17
CA GLY A 386 0.75 9.14 33.33
C GLY A 386 1.83 8.86 32.28
N ALA A 387 2.39 7.64 32.26
CA ALA A 387 3.52 7.29 31.42
C ALA A 387 3.05 6.56 30.16
N ALA A 388 3.49 7.03 29.00
CA ALA A 388 3.23 6.37 27.73
C ALA A 388 3.99 5.03 27.64
N LYS A 389 3.28 3.96 27.28
CA LYS A 389 3.81 2.61 27.07
C LYS A 389 3.65 2.19 25.61
N PRO A 390 4.54 1.36 25.05
CA PRO A 390 4.36 0.82 23.70
C PRO A 390 3.02 0.09 23.57
N LEU A 391 2.33 0.31 22.45
CA LEU A 391 1.05 -0.29 22.13
C LEU A 391 1.24 -1.23 20.92
N ASP A 392 1.22 -2.53 21.16
CA ASP A 392 1.24 -3.54 20.09
C ASP A 392 -0.20 -3.91 19.70
N VAL A 393 -0.47 -3.94 18.40
CA VAL A 393 -1.84 -4.04 17.87
C VAL A 393 -1.96 -5.08 16.77
N GLU A 394 -3.16 -5.65 16.67
CA GLU A 394 -3.58 -6.49 15.56
C GLU A 394 -4.80 -5.89 14.87
N PHE A 395 -4.90 -6.13 13.56
CA PHE A 395 -5.96 -5.58 12.72
C PHE A 395 -7.14 -6.55 12.60
N ASP A 396 -8.34 -6.03 12.79
CA ASP A 396 -9.58 -6.74 12.57
C ASP A 396 -10.08 -6.47 11.14
N HIS A 397 -9.92 -7.47 10.27
CA HIS A 397 -10.30 -7.41 8.86
C HIS A 397 -11.82 -7.35 8.60
N GLU A 398 -12.66 -7.54 9.62
CA GLU A 398 -14.12 -7.47 9.48
C GLU A 398 -14.64 -6.07 9.78
N THR A 399 -14.04 -5.39 10.76
CA THR A 399 -14.52 -4.09 11.28
C THR A 399 -13.63 -2.91 10.94
N GLY A 400 -12.40 -3.15 10.48
CA GLY A 400 -11.41 -2.12 10.21
C GLY A 400 -10.76 -1.52 11.47
N ARG A 401 -10.94 -2.16 12.62
CA ARG A 401 -10.45 -1.67 13.93
C ARG A 401 -9.14 -2.37 14.29
N PHE A 402 -8.42 -1.80 15.26
CA PHE A 402 -7.31 -2.48 15.91
C PHE A 402 -7.66 -2.91 17.33
N PHE A 403 -7.08 -4.01 17.79
CA PHE A 403 -7.15 -4.48 19.18
C PHE A 403 -5.75 -4.75 19.72
N GLU A 404 -5.57 -4.61 21.02
CA GLU A 404 -4.27 -4.85 21.66
C GLU A 404 -3.85 -6.31 21.50
N ARG A 405 -2.61 -6.55 21.05
CA ARG A 405 -2.08 -7.91 21.00
C ARG A 405 -1.95 -8.42 22.43
N SER A 406 -2.66 -9.51 22.75
CA SER A 406 -2.46 -10.18 24.03
C SER A 406 -1.01 -10.71 24.08
N SER A 407 -0.29 -10.38 25.16
CA SER A 407 1.08 -10.84 25.39
C SER A 407 1.08 -12.34 25.72
N ARG A 408 0.86 -13.18 24.70
CA ARG A 408 1.23 -14.59 24.81
C ARG A 408 2.74 -14.71 24.60
N PRO A 409 3.48 -15.38 25.51
CA PRO A 409 4.87 -15.70 25.25
C PRO A 409 4.91 -16.69 24.07
N GLY A 410 5.40 -16.27 22.90
CA GLY A 410 5.74 -17.20 21.82
C GLY A 410 5.55 -16.75 20.37
N SER A 411 4.77 -15.71 20.03
CA SER A 411 4.59 -15.32 18.62
C SER A 411 5.55 -14.20 18.20
N ALA A 412 6.82 -14.57 17.98
CA ALA A 412 7.71 -13.74 17.18
C ALA A 412 7.19 -13.65 15.73
N SER A 413 7.35 -12.48 15.14
CA SER A 413 6.96 -12.11 13.78
C SER A 413 7.31 -13.16 12.72
N THR A 414 6.31 -13.67 12.00
CA THR A 414 6.45 -14.05 10.59
C THR A 414 5.09 -13.95 9.90
N ALA A 415 5.12 -13.50 8.64
CA ALA A 415 3.98 -13.37 7.74
C ALA A 415 3.39 -14.73 7.27
N ALA A 416 3.25 -15.70 8.17
CA ALA A 416 2.90 -17.09 7.85
C ALA A 416 1.69 -17.65 8.62
N ALA A 417 0.96 -16.85 9.40
CA ALA A 417 -0.25 -17.30 10.10
C ALA A 417 -1.53 -16.82 9.38
N ALA A 418 -1.64 -17.08 8.07
CA ALA A 418 -2.91 -17.01 7.35
C ALA A 418 -3.50 -18.43 7.27
N GLY A 419 -4.03 -18.92 8.38
CA GLY A 419 -4.63 -20.24 8.46
C GLY A 419 -4.92 -20.63 9.89
N ALA A 420 -6.21 -20.69 10.23
CA ALA A 420 -6.76 -21.09 11.52
C ALA A 420 -6.69 -20.05 12.66
N VAL A 421 -7.65 -19.12 12.66
CA VAL A 421 -8.33 -18.72 13.91
C VAL A 421 -9.83 -18.85 13.69
N ALA A 422 -10.31 -20.09 13.67
CA ALA A 422 -11.69 -20.39 13.94
C ALA A 422 -11.79 -20.82 15.42
N ALA A 423 -12.75 -20.24 16.13
CA ALA A 423 -13.24 -20.68 17.44
C ALA A 423 -12.33 -20.45 18.67
N ALA A 424 -12.05 -19.17 18.97
CA ALA A 424 -12.22 -18.67 20.34
C ALA A 424 -12.63 -17.20 20.24
N LYS A 425 -13.85 -16.85 20.68
CA LYS A 425 -14.21 -15.45 20.95
C LYS A 425 -13.47 -15.00 22.20
N GLU A 426 -12.15 -14.90 22.13
CA GLU A 426 -11.41 -14.13 23.12
C GLU A 426 -11.94 -12.70 23.03
N LYS A 427 -12.21 -12.11 24.21
CA LYS A 427 -12.70 -10.74 24.30
C LYS A 427 -11.60 -9.81 23.78
N ARG A 428 -11.70 -9.40 22.51
CA ARG A 428 -10.79 -8.41 21.90
C ARG A 428 -10.93 -7.08 22.64
N GLU A 429 -9.83 -6.58 23.19
CA GLU A 429 -9.76 -5.21 23.71
C GLU A 429 -9.43 -4.27 22.54
N TYR A 430 -10.47 -3.73 21.91
CA TYR A 430 -10.30 -2.77 20.82
C TYR A 430 -9.69 -1.47 21.32
N VAL A 431 -8.70 -0.99 20.58
CA VAL A 431 -8.06 0.31 20.84
C VAL A 431 -8.99 1.42 20.32
N PRO A 432 -9.39 2.38 21.15
CA PRO A 432 -10.25 3.50 20.73
C PRO A 432 -9.66 4.35 19.61
N GLY A 433 -10.48 4.71 18.63
CA GLY A 433 -10.17 5.72 17.63
C GLY A 433 -9.11 5.34 16.58
N ILE A 434 -8.61 4.10 16.53
CA ILE A 434 -7.64 3.67 15.52
C ILE A 434 -8.25 2.67 14.53
N PHE A 435 -8.09 2.95 13.25
CA PHE A 435 -8.68 2.18 12.15
C PHE A 435 -7.71 2.00 10.99
N GLY A 436 -7.98 1.04 10.11
CA GLY A 436 -7.10 0.71 9.00
C GLY A 436 -7.87 0.38 7.72
N ALA A 437 -7.33 0.79 6.57
CA ALA A 437 -7.88 0.44 5.26
C ALA A 437 -6.81 0.37 4.16
N GLY A 438 -7.21 -0.15 3.00
CA GLY A 438 -6.36 -0.28 1.82
C GLY A 438 -5.56 -1.57 1.81
N ILE A 439 -4.53 -1.65 0.95
CA ILE A 439 -3.75 -2.88 0.72
C ILE A 439 -3.07 -3.43 1.99
N ALA A 440 -2.71 -2.56 2.94
CA ALA A 440 -2.13 -2.98 4.20
C ALA A 440 -3.15 -3.59 5.17
N PHE A 441 -4.42 -3.19 5.04
CA PHE A 441 -5.52 -3.52 5.93
C PHE A 441 -6.78 -3.89 5.12
N PRO A 442 -6.71 -4.93 4.27
CA PRO A 442 -7.79 -5.29 3.36
C PRO A 442 -8.92 -5.99 4.12
N GLU A 443 -10.12 -6.00 3.54
CA GLU A 443 -11.22 -6.84 4.02
C GLU A 443 -10.88 -8.32 3.87
N ARG A 444 -11.19 -9.13 4.88
CA ARG A 444 -11.19 -10.59 4.78
C ARG A 444 -12.51 -11.04 4.19
N VAL A 445 -12.47 -11.76 3.08
CA VAL A 445 -13.64 -12.32 2.42
C VAL A 445 -13.57 -13.84 2.43
N VAL A 446 -14.74 -14.48 2.51
CA VAL A 446 -14.88 -15.93 2.40
C VAL A 446 -15.78 -16.20 1.21
N ASP A 447 -15.29 -16.96 0.24
CA ASP A 447 -16.10 -17.33 -0.92
C ASP A 447 -17.11 -18.45 -0.57
N PRO A 448 -18.10 -18.73 -1.44
CA PRO A 448 -19.08 -19.78 -1.19
C PRO A 448 -18.51 -21.20 -1.01
N HIS A 449 -17.25 -21.44 -1.37
CA HIS A 449 -16.55 -22.71 -1.12
C HIS A 449 -15.76 -22.71 0.20
N GLY A 450 -15.82 -21.64 0.99
CA GLY A 450 -15.10 -21.50 2.25
C GLY A 450 -13.64 -21.07 2.08
N ASN A 451 -13.19 -20.73 0.87
CA ASN A 451 -11.84 -20.20 0.69
C ASN A 451 -11.76 -18.78 1.26
N VAL A 452 -10.69 -18.51 1.99
CA VAL A 452 -10.43 -17.21 2.60
C VAL A 452 -9.49 -16.41 1.71
N GLU A 453 -9.88 -15.19 1.37
CA GLU A 453 -9.04 -14.25 0.64
C GLU A 453 -9.08 -12.85 1.26
N TYR A 454 -8.17 -11.99 0.81
CA TYR A 454 -8.12 -10.59 1.20
C TYR A 454 -8.43 -9.71 0.00
N ALA A 455 -9.45 -8.88 0.13
CA ALA A 455 -10.01 -8.08 -0.96
C ALA A 455 -9.13 -6.84 -1.25
N VAL A 456 -8.24 -6.97 -2.25
CA VAL A 456 -7.34 -5.88 -2.66
C VAL A 456 -7.76 -5.32 -4.02
N GLY A 457 -8.10 -4.04 -4.07
CA GLY A 457 -8.49 -3.34 -5.29
C GLY A 457 -9.32 -2.09 -4.99
N PHE A 458 -9.36 -1.14 -5.92
CA PHE A 458 -10.00 0.17 -5.71
C PHE A 458 -11.46 0.02 -5.27
N TRP A 459 -12.27 -0.65 -6.07
CA TRP A 459 -13.68 -0.87 -5.76
C TRP A 459 -13.89 -1.72 -4.50
N LYS A 460 -12.98 -2.66 -4.21
CA LYS A 460 -13.02 -3.47 -3.00
C LYS A 460 -12.78 -2.63 -1.76
N PHE A 461 -11.79 -1.72 -1.79
CA PHE A 461 -11.55 -0.76 -0.72
C PHE A 461 -12.77 0.12 -0.49
N MET A 462 -13.38 0.62 -1.57
CA MET A 462 -14.59 1.44 -1.47
C MET A 462 -15.73 0.69 -0.78
N ARG A 463 -16.10 -0.49 -1.29
CA ARG A 463 -17.16 -1.32 -0.67
C ARG A 463 -16.89 -1.63 0.80
N TYR A 464 -15.64 -1.94 1.14
CA TYR A 464 -15.27 -2.23 2.52
C TYR A 464 -15.45 -1.00 3.41
N VAL A 465 -14.80 0.12 3.05
CA VAL A 465 -14.80 1.35 3.85
C VAL A 465 -16.20 1.92 3.97
N SER A 466 -16.99 1.97 2.90
CA SER A 466 -18.39 2.45 2.96
C SER A 466 -19.26 1.64 3.91
N ARG A 467 -18.95 0.35 4.12
CA ARG A 467 -19.67 -0.50 5.07
C ARG A 467 -19.24 -0.26 6.52
N VAL A 468 -17.93 -0.11 6.78
CA VAL A 468 -17.40 -0.09 8.15
C VAL A 468 -17.17 1.32 8.72
N ALA A 469 -16.93 2.32 7.86
CA ALA A 469 -16.65 3.69 8.29
C ALA A 469 -17.76 4.36 9.12
N PRO A 470 -19.06 4.09 8.90
CA PRO A 470 -20.10 4.60 9.81
C PRO A 470 -19.86 4.20 11.26
N GLY A 471 -19.52 2.93 11.52
CA GLY A 471 -19.21 2.43 12.87
C GLY A 471 -17.85 2.89 13.41
N TRP A 472 -17.05 3.61 12.63
CA TRP A 472 -15.85 4.29 13.12
C TRP A 472 -16.18 5.66 13.71
N LEU A 473 -17.34 6.24 13.33
CA LEU A 473 -17.76 7.58 13.68
C LEU A 473 -18.70 7.64 14.89
N ASP A 474 -19.32 6.51 15.23
CA ASP A 474 -19.92 6.24 16.53
C ASP A 474 -18.87 6.35 17.66
#